data_AF-A0A536LA56-F1
#
_entry.id   AF-A0A536LA56-F1
#
_cell.length_a   1.000
_cell.length_b   1.000
_cell.length_c   1.000
_cell.angle_alpha   90.00
_cell.angle_beta   90.00
_cell.angle_gamma   90.00
#
_symmetry.space_group_name_H-M   'P 1'
#
loop_
_entity.id
_entity.type
_entity.pdbx_description
1 polymer ?
#
loop_
_entity_poly.entity_id
_entity_poly.type
_entity_poly.pdbx_seq_one_letter_code
_entity_poly.pdbx_strand_id
1 'polypeptide(L)' 'MRDRYEEFEKRGAQVLAIAPDTLENARNFFRSHDIPFPCLPDDDRTVFRRYDVKSAMISLGQRPGL' A
#
# COMPACT_ATOMS: atom_id res chain seq x y z
N MET A 1 -11.21 0.41 0.01
CA MET A 1 -10.47 1.60 0.51
C MET A 1 -10.81 2.83 -0.31
N ARG A 2 -10.65 2.76 -1.65
CA ARG A 2 -11.04 3.85 -2.56
C ARG A 2 -12.45 4.38 -2.34
N ASP A 3 -13.44 3.50 -2.29
CA ASP A 3 -14.86 3.90 -2.22
C ASP A 3 -15.24 4.59 -0.91
N ARG A 4 -14.37 4.53 0.10
CA ARG A 4 -14.54 5.20 1.40
C ARG A 4 -13.55 6.33 1.62
N TYR A 5 -12.78 6.72 0.61
CA TYR A 5 -11.76 7.75 0.74
C TYR A 5 -12.33 9.07 1.29
N GLU A 6 -13.49 9.50 0.76
CA GLU A 6 -14.21 10.68 1.24
C GLU A 6 -14.63 10.58 2.71
N GLU A 7 -14.90 9.37 3.22
CA GLU A 7 -15.27 9.17 4.63
C GLU A 7 -14.07 9.42 5.55
N PHE A 8 -12.86 9.04 5.11
CA PHE A 8 -11.63 9.34 5.84
C PHE A 8 -11.33 10.84 5.83
N GLU A 9 -11.48 11.52 4.67
CA GLU A 9 -11.29 12.96 4.57
C GLU A 9 -12.27 13.74 5.46
N LYS A 10 -13.56 13.34 5.49
CA LYS A 10 -14.57 13.96 6.37
C LYS A 10 -14.25 13.83 7.86
N ARG A 11 -13.47 12.83 8.25
CA ARG A 11 -13.00 12.61 9.63
C ARG A 11 -11.67 13.30 9.91
N GLY A 12 -11.13 14.08 8.97
CA GLY A 12 -9.83 14.72 9.08
C GLY A 12 -8.65 13.74 8.97
N ALA A 13 -8.87 12.54 8.42
CA ALA A 13 -7.85 11.53 8.26
C ALA A 13 -7.29 11.53 6.82
N GLN A 14 -5.97 11.50 6.70
CA GLN A 14 -5.29 11.40 5.41
C GLN A 14 -4.94 9.95 5.11
N VAL A 15 -5.27 9.47 3.90
CA VAL A 15 -4.89 8.13 3.43
C VAL A 15 -3.67 8.24 2.53
N LEU A 16 -2.69 7.38 2.78
CA LEU A 16 -1.46 7.28 2.01
C LEU A 16 -1.17 5.81 1.73
N ALA A 17 -0.86 5.48 0.49
CA ALA A 17 -0.41 4.14 0.14
C ALA A 17 1.12 4.06 0.15
N ILE A 18 1.66 2.90 0.50
CA ILE A 18 3.09 2.62 0.44
C ILE A 18 3.28 1.43 -0.51
N ALA A 19 4.09 1.61 -1.55
CA ALA A 19 4.33 0.59 -2.57
C ALA A 19 5.79 0.14 -2.52
N PRO A 20 6.09 -1.17 -2.38
CA PRO A 20 7.47 -1.68 -2.33
C PRO A 20 8.06 -1.78 -3.76
N ASP A 21 8.01 -0.68 -4.49
CA ASP A 21 8.39 -0.55 -5.90
C ASP A 21 8.96 0.84 -6.18
N THR A 22 9.57 1.01 -7.34
CA THR A 22 10.13 2.28 -7.81
C THR A 22 9.05 3.35 -8.00
N LEU A 23 9.47 4.62 -7.93
CA LEU A 23 8.58 5.76 -8.16
C LEU A 23 7.85 5.69 -9.51
N GLU A 24 8.54 5.26 -10.57
CA GLU A 24 7.96 5.17 -11.90
C GLU A 24 6.86 4.10 -11.98
N ASN A 25 7.13 2.90 -11.48
CA ASN A 25 6.15 1.81 -11.45
C ASN A 25 4.96 2.16 -10.57
N ALA A 26 5.21 2.71 -9.38
CA ALA A 26 4.15 3.16 -8.48
C ALA A 26 3.29 4.25 -9.15
N ARG A 27 3.91 5.23 -9.81
CA ARG A 27 3.17 6.29 -10.53
C ARG A 27 2.32 5.73 -11.67
N ASN A 28 2.88 4.85 -12.49
CA ASN A 28 2.16 4.23 -13.59
C ASN A 28 0.98 3.39 -13.09
N PHE A 29 1.19 2.59 -12.03
CA PHE A 29 0.14 1.79 -11.41
C PHE A 29 -1.00 2.67 -10.87
N PHE A 30 -0.68 3.73 -10.13
CA PHE A 30 -1.69 4.62 -9.53
C PHE A 30 -2.50 5.37 -10.59
N ARG A 31 -1.84 5.85 -11.64
CA ARG A 31 -2.49 6.51 -12.77
C ARG A 31 -3.42 5.55 -13.53
N SER A 32 -2.97 4.33 -13.81
CA SER A 32 -3.76 3.34 -14.55
C SER A 32 -4.94 2.81 -13.76
N HIS A 33 -4.87 2.84 -12.43
CA HIS A 33 -5.93 2.32 -11.59
C HIS A 33 -6.89 3.40 -11.08
N ASP A 34 -6.66 4.71 -11.27
CA ASP A 34 -7.52 5.81 -10.75
C ASP A 34 -7.58 5.86 -9.20
N ILE A 35 -6.43 5.69 -8.54
CA ILE A 35 -6.38 5.71 -7.06
C ILE A 35 -6.38 7.17 -6.56
N PRO A 36 -7.36 7.59 -5.73
CA PRO A 36 -7.56 9.00 -5.37
C PRO A 36 -6.66 9.51 -4.24
N PHE A 37 -5.72 8.69 -3.74
CA PHE A 37 -4.81 9.04 -2.67
C PHE A 37 -3.35 8.90 -3.09
N PRO A 38 -2.44 9.69 -2.48
CA PRO A 38 -1.02 9.65 -2.81
C PRO A 38 -0.37 8.29 -2.50
N CYS A 39 0.73 8.03 -3.19
CA CYS A 39 1.58 6.86 -2.99
C CYS A 39 2.99 7.29 -2.59
N LEU A 40 3.56 6.65 -1.58
CA LEU A 40 4.98 6.67 -1.28
C LEU A 40 5.63 5.39 -1.83
N PRO A 41 6.55 5.50 -2.80
CA PRO A 41 7.40 4.36 -3.15
C PRO A 41 8.35 4.05 -1.98
N ASP A 42 8.55 2.77 -1.73
CA ASP A 42 9.45 2.16 -0.73
C ASP A 42 10.34 1.15 -1.46
N ASP A 43 11.18 1.67 -2.36
CA ASP A 43 12.02 0.90 -3.28
C ASP A 43 13.02 0.00 -2.55
N ASP A 44 13.56 0.46 -1.44
CA ASP A 44 14.49 -0.28 -0.57
C ASP A 44 13.78 -1.14 0.50
N ARG A 45 12.45 -1.10 0.54
CA ARG A 45 11.59 -1.78 1.53
C ARG A 45 11.90 -1.38 2.98
N THR A 46 12.46 -0.19 3.20
CA THR A 46 12.80 0.29 4.55
C THR A 46 11.54 0.46 5.39
N VAL A 47 10.47 1.03 4.82
CA VAL A 47 9.22 1.21 5.55
C VAL A 47 8.57 -0.13 5.84
N PHE A 48 8.47 -1.00 4.84
CA PHE A 48 7.93 -2.36 5.02
C PHE A 48 8.67 -3.13 6.13
N ARG A 49 10.01 -3.04 6.18
CA ARG A 49 10.80 -3.69 7.23
C ARG A 49 10.57 -3.08 8.61
N ARG A 50 10.47 -1.75 8.71
CA ARG A 50 10.23 -1.04 9.98
C ARG A 50 8.87 -1.39 10.60
N TYR A 51 7.87 -1.67 9.77
CA TYR A 51 6.52 -2.03 10.20
C TYR A 51 6.23 -3.54 10.13
N ASP A 52 7.27 -4.39 9.97
CA ASP A 52 7.16 -5.86 9.82
C ASP A 52 6.11 -6.32 8.79
N VAL A 53 5.98 -5.57 7.69
CA VAL A 53 5.08 -5.90 6.60
C VAL A 53 5.72 -7.01 5.77
N LYS A 54 5.24 -8.24 5.97
CA LYS A 54 5.78 -9.43 5.29
C LYS A 54 5.30 -9.53 3.85
N SER A 55 6.22 -9.84 2.95
CA SER A 55 5.94 -10.14 1.55
C SER A 55 4.97 -11.33 1.44
N ALA A 56 4.00 -11.27 0.53
CA ALA A 56 3.04 -12.35 0.29
C ALA A 56 3.70 -13.72 0.02
N MET A 57 4.93 -13.73 -0.52
CA MET A 57 5.74 -14.93 -0.72
C MET A 57 6.06 -15.68 0.58
N ILE A 58 6.22 -14.98 1.71
CA ILE A 58 6.40 -15.59 3.04
C ILE A 58 5.03 -16.02 3.62
N SER A 59 3.94 -15.37 3.18
CA SER A 59 2.58 -15.62 3.68
C SER A 59 1.85 -16.80 3.01
N LEU A 60 2.40 -17.40 1.95
CA LEU A 60 1.77 -18.52 1.23
C LEU A 60 1.90 -19.88 1.94
N GLY A 61 2.63 -19.96 3.05
CA GLY A 61 3.01 -21.23 3.68
C GLY A 61 2.52 -21.48 5.11
N GLN A 62 1.81 -20.56 5.77
CA GLN A 62 1.37 -20.77 7.16
C GLN A 62 -0.13 -20.58 7.31
N ARG A 63 -0.89 -21.63 6.95
CA ARG A 63 -2.19 -21.93 7.54
C ARG A 63 -2.26 -23.39 7.95
N PRO A 64 -1.61 -23.81 9.06
CA PRO A 64 -2.09 -24.97 9.79
C PRO A 64 -3.35 -24.55 10.58
N GLY A 65 -4.48 -25.17 10.28
CA GLY A 65 -5.69 -25.15 11.12
C GLY A 65 -6.76 -24.13 10.73
N LEU A 66 -7.65 -24.53 9.83
CA LEU A 66 -9.08 -24.60 10.19
C LEU A 66 -9.47 -26.08 10.19
#